data_AF-A0A6A4GU67-F1
#
_entry.id   AF-A0A6A4GU67-F1
#
_cell.length_a   1.000
_cell.length_b   1.000
_cell.length_c   1.000
_cell.angle_alpha   90.00
_cell.angle_beta   90.00
_cell.angle_gamma   90.00
#
_symmetry.space_group_name_H-M   'P 1'
#
loop_
_entity.id
_entity.type
_entity.pdbx_description
1 polymer ?
#
loop_
_entity_poly.entity_id
_entity_poly.type
_entity_poly.pdbx_seq_one_letter_code
_entity_poly.pdbx_strand_id
1 'polypeptide(L)'
;MVLSGALSAYAGEISAPTSGVVVAEGDSFAFAFQDSNWCEDGYSEITVWLTDYAPTTADLTAGVFPEGDYTYSFGSYLIPNFGLPVLSGSTPPPPSLVMPELTSLVTGEDVYLAVVETGNNCPPGLNVPPQYEVTAAPMTIG
;
A
#
# COMPACT_ATOMS: atom_id res chain seq x y z
N MET A 1 -0.25 23.95 -16.23
CA MET A 1 -1.17 22.81 -16.40
C MET A 1 -0.36 21.58 -16.05
N VAL A 2 -0.39 21.19 -14.79
CA VAL A 2 0.42 20.07 -14.28
C VAL A 2 -0.30 18.80 -14.73
N LEU A 3 0.34 18.00 -15.58
CA LEU A 3 -0.17 16.68 -15.92
C LEU A 3 -0.08 15.81 -14.67
N SER A 4 -1.24 15.28 -14.25
CA SER A 4 -1.37 14.23 -13.25
C SER A 4 -0.32 13.14 -13.46
N GLY A 5 0.27 12.70 -12.35
CA GLY A 5 1.16 11.55 -12.30
C GLY A 5 0.53 10.37 -13.06
N ALA A 6 1.33 9.73 -13.89
CA ALA A 6 0.93 8.54 -14.60
C ALA A 6 0.54 7.48 -13.56
N LEU A 7 -0.77 7.25 -13.40
CA LEU A 7 -1.29 6.05 -12.76
C LEU A 7 -0.77 4.87 -13.58
N SER A 8 0.01 3.98 -12.98
CA SER A 8 0.24 2.68 -13.60
C SER A 8 -1.12 2.02 -13.81
N ALA A 9 -1.38 1.51 -15.01
CA ALA A 9 -2.69 0.97 -15.39
C ALA A 9 -3.05 -0.33 -14.66
N TYR A 10 -2.21 -0.78 -13.72
CA TYR A 10 -2.26 -2.08 -13.08
C TYR A 10 -2.00 -2.03 -11.57
N ALA A 11 -2.04 -0.83 -10.96
CA ALA A 11 -1.99 -0.72 -9.50
C ALA A 11 -3.38 -0.99 -8.90
N GLY A 12 -3.45 -1.61 -7.72
CA GLY A 12 -4.68 -1.69 -6.95
C GLY A 12 -5.19 -0.32 -6.47
N GLU A 13 -6.25 -0.34 -5.66
CA GLU A 13 -6.92 0.86 -5.18
C GLU A 13 -7.08 0.85 -3.65
N ILE A 14 -6.69 1.96 -3.02
CA ILE A 14 -7.01 2.22 -1.61
C ILE A 14 -8.40 2.84 -1.56
N SER A 15 -9.38 2.11 -1.03
CA SER A 15 -10.76 2.59 -0.84
C SER A 15 -11.00 3.18 0.55
N ALA A 16 -10.15 2.83 1.52
CA ALA A 16 -10.04 3.49 2.82
C ALA A 16 -8.58 3.48 3.29
N PRO A 17 -8.07 4.59 3.83
CA PRO A 17 -8.78 5.82 4.17
C PRO A 17 -9.11 6.71 2.96
N THR A 18 -10.13 7.55 3.11
CA THR A 18 -10.41 8.59 2.11
C THR A 18 -9.35 9.68 2.16
N SER A 19 -8.96 10.20 1.00
CA SER A 19 -8.01 11.30 0.86
C SER A 19 -8.31 12.47 1.81
N GLY A 20 -7.30 12.90 2.56
CA GLY A 20 -7.38 14.06 3.47
C GLY A 20 -8.07 13.77 4.81
N VAL A 21 -8.24 12.50 5.20
CA VAL A 21 -8.68 12.18 6.55
C VAL A 21 -7.66 12.67 7.57
N VAL A 22 -8.15 13.22 8.68
CA VAL A 22 -7.31 13.64 9.81
C VAL A 22 -7.32 12.52 10.86
N VAL A 23 -6.14 12.03 11.24
CA VAL A 23 -5.99 10.93 12.21
C VAL A 23 -4.90 11.30 13.22
N ALA A 24 -5.23 11.27 14.50
CA ALA A 24 -4.25 11.49 15.57
C ALA A 24 -3.37 10.25 15.79
N GLU A 25 -2.18 10.45 16.33
CA GLU A 25 -1.30 9.35 16.75
C GLU A 25 -2.00 8.48 17.81
N GLY A 26 -1.87 7.17 17.69
CA GLY A 26 -2.56 6.18 18.52
C GLY A 26 -4.02 5.88 18.13
N ASP A 27 -4.64 6.71 17.28
CA ASP A 27 -6.01 6.46 16.82
C ASP A 27 -6.05 5.40 15.71
N SER A 28 -7.18 4.67 15.67
CA SER A 28 -7.45 3.70 14.59
C SER A 28 -8.09 4.39 13.40
N PHE A 29 -7.69 4.01 12.19
CA PHE A 29 -8.29 4.43 10.92
C PHE A 29 -8.69 3.21 10.08
N ALA A 30 -9.72 3.37 9.24
CA ALA A 30 -10.18 2.31 8.37
C ALA A 30 -9.15 2.02 7.27
N PHE A 31 -8.91 0.73 7.01
CA PHE A 31 -8.05 0.27 5.94
C PHE A 31 -8.82 -0.68 5.03
N ALA A 32 -8.84 -0.36 3.74
CA ALA A 32 -9.42 -1.20 2.71
C ALA A 32 -8.65 -1.00 1.41
N PHE A 33 -8.11 -2.08 0.89
CA PHE A 33 -7.38 -2.13 -0.37
C PHE A 33 -7.99 -3.20 -1.27
N GLN A 34 -8.15 -2.87 -2.54
CA GLN A 34 -8.53 -3.80 -3.60
C GLN A 34 -7.32 -3.97 -4.51
N ASP A 35 -6.81 -5.18 -4.65
CA ASP A 35 -5.70 -5.46 -5.54
C ASP A 35 -6.11 -5.33 -7.01
N SER A 36 -5.12 -5.09 -7.87
CA SER A 36 -5.35 -5.00 -9.32
C SER A 36 -5.83 -6.34 -9.91
N ASN A 37 -5.39 -7.44 -9.30
CA ASN A 37 -5.48 -8.80 -9.81
C ASN A 37 -5.00 -8.93 -11.27
N TRP A 38 -4.11 -8.04 -11.75
CA TRP A 38 -3.63 -8.05 -13.14
C TRP A 38 -2.88 -9.34 -13.50
N CYS A 39 -2.17 -9.90 -12.53
CA CYS A 39 -1.39 -11.12 -12.68
C CYS A 39 -2.24 -12.39 -12.61
N GLU A 40 -3.51 -12.26 -12.22
CA GLU A 40 -4.44 -13.37 -11.97
C GLU A 40 -3.86 -14.41 -10.98
N ASP A 41 -3.04 -13.94 -10.05
CA ASP A 41 -2.48 -14.77 -8.98
C ASP A 41 -3.59 -15.15 -8.01
N GLY A 42 -3.65 -16.41 -7.59
CA GLY A 42 -4.67 -16.87 -6.62
C GLY A 42 -4.58 -16.13 -5.28
N TYR A 43 -3.42 -15.56 -4.98
CA TYR A 43 -3.17 -14.75 -3.81
C TYR A 43 -2.25 -13.57 -4.16
N SER A 44 -2.68 -12.35 -3.90
CA SER A 44 -1.91 -11.13 -4.12
C SER A 44 -1.19 -10.73 -2.84
N GLU A 45 0.14 -10.57 -2.92
CA GLU A 45 0.94 -10.05 -1.81
C GLU A 45 0.92 -8.52 -1.85
N ILE A 46 0.59 -7.93 -0.70
CA ILE A 46 0.70 -6.49 -0.49
C ILE A 46 1.55 -6.21 0.74
N THR A 47 2.11 -5.03 0.77
CA THR A 47 2.85 -4.48 1.89
C THR A 47 2.40 -3.05 2.13
N VAL A 48 2.30 -2.64 3.39
CA VAL A 48 1.66 -1.36 3.76
C VAL A 48 2.61 -0.53 4.63
N TRP A 49 2.77 0.73 4.27
CA TRP A 49 3.68 1.69 4.91
C TRP A 49 3.04 3.06 5.10
N LEU A 50 3.72 3.89 5.90
CA LEU A 50 3.54 5.33 5.92
C LEU A 50 4.80 6.02 5.40
N THR A 51 4.62 7.04 4.56
CA THR A 51 5.67 7.96 4.10
C THR A 51 5.25 9.40 4.35
N ASP A 52 6.20 10.30 4.54
CA ASP A 52 5.99 11.76 4.69
C ASP A 52 6.05 12.52 3.34
N TYR A 53 6.15 11.78 2.24
CA TYR A 53 6.06 12.26 0.87
C TYR A 53 5.10 11.37 0.07
N ALA A 54 4.56 11.89 -1.04
CA ALA A 54 3.75 11.12 -1.97
C ALA A 54 4.65 10.15 -2.76
N PRO A 55 4.59 8.83 -2.52
CA PRO A 55 5.53 7.90 -3.11
C PRO A 55 5.14 7.52 -4.54
N THR A 56 6.13 7.07 -5.29
CA THR A 56 6.04 6.54 -6.64
C THR A 56 6.81 5.22 -6.75
N THR A 57 6.62 4.48 -7.83
CA THR A 57 7.35 3.22 -8.04
C THR A 57 8.87 3.41 -8.15
N ALA A 58 9.33 4.63 -8.45
CA ALA A 58 10.75 4.97 -8.48
C ALA A 58 11.40 5.01 -7.09
N ASP A 59 10.61 5.12 -6.02
CA ASP A 59 11.07 5.14 -4.63
C ASP A 59 11.29 3.73 -4.05
N LEU A 60 10.94 2.69 -4.81
CA LEU A 60 11.06 1.30 -4.40
C LEU A 60 12.36 0.66 -4.89
N THR A 61 12.95 -0.16 -4.03
CA THR A 61 14.01 -1.11 -4.40
C THR A 61 13.49 -2.53 -4.21
N ALA A 62 13.25 -3.23 -5.33
CA ALA A 62 12.69 -4.59 -5.33
C ALA A 62 11.37 -4.71 -4.52
N GLY A 63 10.47 -3.73 -4.67
CA GLY A 63 9.15 -3.73 -4.03
C GLY A 63 9.12 -3.20 -2.60
N VAL A 64 10.24 -2.71 -2.08
CA VAL A 64 10.36 -2.25 -0.70
C VAL A 64 10.92 -0.83 -0.67
N PHE A 65 10.36 0.01 0.20
CA PHE A 65 10.97 1.29 0.52
C PHE A 65 12.31 1.08 1.25
N PRO A 66 13.41 1.70 0.81
CA PRO A 66 14.69 1.62 1.51
C PRO A 66 14.58 2.07 2.97
N GLU A 67 15.45 1.54 3.84
CA GLU A 67 15.49 1.95 5.24
C GLU A 67 15.79 3.46 5.36
N GLY A 68 14.93 4.18 6.09
CA GLY A 68 14.99 5.63 6.22
C GLY A 68 14.11 6.40 5.24
N ASP A 69 13.59 5.75 4.18
CA ASP A 69 12.72 6.37 3.17
C ASP A 69 11.22 6.15 3.46
N TYR A 70 10.89 5.65 4.65
CA TYR A 70 9.53 5.49 5.15
C TYR A 70 9.47 5.83 6.65
N THR A 71 8.30 6.25 7.12
CA THR A 71 8.08 6.62 8.53
C THR A 71 7.59 5.44 9.36
N TYR A 72 6.82 4.53 8.76
CA TYR A 72 6.36 3.31 9.43
C TYR A 72 6.08 2.15 8.47
N SER A 73 6.22 0.91 8.93
CA SER A 73 5.82 -0.31 8.20
C SER A 73 4.80 -1.10 9.01
N PHE A 74 3.62 -1.32 8.44
CA PHE A 74 2.58 -2.17 9.03
C PHE A 74 2.81 -3.66 8.74
N GLY A 75 3.65 -3.96 7.75
CA GLY A 75 4.00 -5.31 7.34
C GLY A 75 3.32 -5.77 6.05
N SER A 76 3.44 -7.07 5.81
CA SER A 76 2.92 -7.74 4.61
C SER A 76 1.59 -8.44 4.90
N TYR A 77 0.71 -8.42 3.90
CA TYR A 77 -0.56 -9.11 3.91
C TYR A 77 -0.78 -9.88 2.61
N LEU A 78 -1.67 -10.86 2.67
CA LEU A 78 -2.03 -11.69 1.52
C LEU A 78 -3.53 -11.62 1.26
N ILE A 79 -3.91 -11.16 0.07
CA ILE A 79 -5.29 -11.06 -0.38
C ILE A 79 -5.65 -12.31 -1.18
N PRO A 80 -6.69 -13.08 -0.81
CA PRO A 80 -7.16 -14.19 -1.63
C PRO A 80 -8.03 -13.69 -2.79
N ASN A 81 -7.73 -14.15 -4.00
CA ASN A 81 -8.48 -13.83 -5.21
C ASN A 81 -9.50 -14.92 -5.57
N PHE A 82 -10.42 -14.61 -6.49
CA PHE A 82 -11.41 -15.56 -7.03
C PHE A 82 -12.30 -16.25 -5.99
N GLY A 83 -12.51 -15.62 -4.83
CA GLY A 83 -13.26 -16.21 -3.72
C GLY A 83 -12.55 -17.38 -3.05
N LEU A 84 -11.23 -17.50 -3.22
CA LEU A 84 -10.41 -18.44 -2.47
C LEU A 84 -10.47 -18.14 -0.97
N PRO A 85 -10.35 -19.16 -0.10
CA PRO A 85 -10.24 -18.95 1.33
C PRO A 85 -8.90 -18.27 1.66
N VAL A 86 -8.83 -17.66 2.85
CA VAL A 86 -7.54 -17.20 3.41
C VAL A 86 -6.56 -18.38 3.47
N LEU A 87 -5.34 -18.19 2.96
CA LEU A 87 -4.31 -19.21 2.95
C LEU A 87 -3.87 -19.53 4.38
N SER A 88 -3.82 -20.80 4.74
CA SER A 88 -3.40 -21.21 6.08
C SER A 88 -1.99 -20.69 6.40
N GLY A 89 -1.87 -19.91 7.47
CA GLY A 89 -0.60 -19.30 7.89
C GLY A 89 -0.28 -17.95 7.24
N SER A 90 -1.14 -17.42 6.36
CA SER A 90 -1.03 -16.04 5.89
C SER A 90 -1.79 -15.07 6.79
N THR A 91 -1.44 -13.79 6.66
CA THR A 91 -2.11 -12.68 7.36
C THR A 91 -2.96 -11.92 6.35
N PRO A 92 -4.31 -11.92 6.46
CA PRO A 92 -5.14 -11.06 5.62
C PRO A 92 -4.98 -9.59 6.04
N PRO A 93 -5.21 -8.63 5.13
CA PRO A 93 -5.27 -7.21 5.49
C PRO A 93 -6.30 -6.97 6.61
N PRO A 94 -5.95 -6.24 7.69
CA PRO A 94 -6.92 -5.89 8.72
C PRO A 94 -7.90 -4.83 8.21
N PRO A 95 -9.13 -4.75 8.74
CA PRO A 95 -10.09 -3.72 8.34
C PRO A 95 -9.75 -2.32 8.88
N SER A 96 -8.77 -2.23 9.77
CA SER A 96 -8.29 -0.99 10.37
C SER A 96 -6.82 -1.10 10.73
N LEU A 97 -6.13 0.02 10.66
CA LEU A 97 -4.76 0.20 11.13
C LEU A 97 -4.74 1.25 12.24
N VAL A 98 -3.66 1.29 13.02
CA VAL A 98 -3.48 2.27 14.10
C VAL A 98 -2.39 3.23 13.66
N MET A 99 -2.65 4.53 13.72
CA MET A 99 -1.65 5.55 13.46
C MET A 99 -0.53 5.40 14.51
N PRO A 100 0.72 5.11 14.11
CA PRO A 100 1.83 5.03 15.06
C PRO A 100 2.21 6.43 15.56
N GLU A 101 3.08 6.49 16.54
CA GLU A 101 3.76 7.74 16.93
C GLU A 101 4.81 8.08 15.85
N LEU A 102 4.69 9.23 15.22
CA LEU A 102 5.50 9.72 14.11
C LEU A 102 6.31 10.94 14.57
N THR A 103 7.36 10.68 15.36
CA THR A 103 8.13 11.74 16.07
C THR A 103 8.74 12.85 15.20
N SER A 104 8.82 12.64 13.89
CA SER A 104 9.32 13.63 12.92
C SER A 104 8.24 14.51 12.31
N LEU A 105 6.96 14.17 12.50
CA LEU A 105 5.82 14.89 11.98
C LEU A 105 5.04 15.59 13.10
N VAL A 106 4.35 16.67 12.75
CA VAL A 106 3.47 17.40 13.66
C VAL A 106 2.05 17.50 13.13
N THR A 107 1.10 17.78 14.02
CA THR A 107 -0.30 18.04 13.67
C THR A 107 -0.42 19.03 12.50
N GLY A 108 -1.20 18.63 11.50
CA GLY A 108 -1.44 19.38 10.27
C GLY A 108 -0.50 19.03 9.12
N GLU A 109 0.54 18.23 9.32
CA GLU A 109 1.38 17.72 8.23
C GLU A 109 0.73 16.54 7.51
N ASP A 110 1.07 16.38 6.24
CA ASP A 110 0.58 15.28 5.41
C ASP A 110 1.43 14.02 5.65
N VAL A 111 0.74 12.88 5.70
CA VAL A 111 1.34 11.54 5.70
C VAL A 111 0.60 10.70 4.65
N TYR A 112 1.30 9.79 3.99
CA TYR A 112 0.75 8.99 2.91
C TYR A 112 0.70 7.53 3.34
N LEU A 113 -0.51 6.93 3.33
CA LEU A 113 -0.63 5.48 3.39
C LEU A 113 -0.24 4.91 2.04
N ALA A 114 0.88 4.21 1.99
CA ALA A 114 1.39 3.56 0.79
C ALA A 114 1.13 2.07 0.84
N VAL A 115 0.55 1.52 -0.24
CA VAL A 115 0.41 0.08 -0.45
C VAL A 115 1.22 -0.29 -1.67
N VAL A 116 2.16 -1.23 -1.52
CA VAL A 116 2.86 -1.85 -2.65
C VAL A 116 2.24 -3.21 -2.90
N GLU A 117 1.79 -3.42 -4.12
CA GLU A 117 1.33 -4.70 -4.64
C GLU A 117 2.47 -5.38 -5.39
N THR A 118 2.71 -6.67 -5.10
CA THR A 118 3.77 -7.46 -5.75
C THR A 118 3.15 -8.51 -6.66
N GLY A 119 3.39 -8.36 -7.96
CA GLY A 119 2.98 -9.32 -8.98
C GLY A 119 4.15 -10.25 -9.34
N ASN A 120 4.03 -11.55 -9.05
CA ASN A 120 5.14 -12.49 -9.24
C ASN A 120 5.08 -13.27 -10.56
N ASN A 121 3.93 -13.28 -11.24
CA ASN A 121 3.72 -14.14 -12.42
C ASN A 121 2.84 -13.48 -13.50
N CYS A 122 3.26 -12.31 -13.99
CA CYS A 122 2.40 -11.44 -14.81
C CYS A 122 2.94 -11.29 -16.25
N PRO A 123 2.33 -11.89 -17.28
CA PRO A 123 1.29 -12.93 -17.27
C PRO A 123 1.83 -14.34 -16.98
N PRO A 124 0.97 -15.29 -16.54
CA PRO A 124 1.39 -16.64 -16.19
C PRO A 124 2.11 -17.36 -17.34
N GLY A 125 3.27 -17.93 -17.04
CA GLY A 125 4.04 -18.76 -17.98
C GLY A 125 5.00 -18.01 -18.91
N LEU A 126 5.12 -16.68 -18.77
CA LEU A 126 6.07 -15.87 -19.54
C LEU A 126 7.39 -15.56 -18.78
N ASN A 127 7.55 -16.03 -17.54
CA ASN A 127 8.73 -15.79 -16.68
C ASN A 127 9.12 -14.30 -16.61
N VAL A 128 8.12 -13.43 -16.53
CA VAL A 128 8.35 -11.99 -16.33
C VAL A 128 8.89 -11.79 -14.91
N PRO A 129 9.93 -10.95 -14.71
CA PRO A 129 10.39 -10.60 -13.38
C PRO A 129 9.25 -10.02 -12.52
N PRO A 130 9.36 -10.09 -11.17
CA PRO A 130 8.37 -9.48 -10.29
C PRO A 130 8.09 -8.02 -10.66
N GLN A 131 6.82 -7.66 -10.67
CA GLN A 131 6.32 -6.32 -10.90
C GLN A 131 5.91 -5.72 -9.56
N TYR A 132 6.17 -4.42 -9.39
CA TYR A 132 5.87 -3.70 -8.16
C TYR A 132 5.11 -2.43 -8.50
N GLU A 133 3.96 -2.27 -7.87
CA GLU A 133 3.10 -1.12 -8.09
C GLU A 133 2.79 -0.47 -6.75
N VAL A 134 2.86 0.86 -6.68
CA VAL A 134 2.52 1.61 -5.46
C VAL A 134 1.26 2.42 -5.66
N THR A 135 0.37 2.33 -4.68
CA THR A 135 -0.80 3.20 -4.54
C THR A 135 -0.68 3.94 -3.23
N ALA A 136 -1.03 5.22 -3.23
CA ALA A 136 -0.94 6.05 -2.03
C ALA A 136 -2.21 6.88 -1.80
N ALA A 137 -2.60 6.99 -0.53
CA ALA A 137 -3.69 7.84 -0.09
C ALA A 137 -3.15 8.88 0.93
N PRO A 138 -3.34 10.19 0.69
CA PRO A 138 -2.90 11.20 1.64
C PRO A 138 -3.84 11.24 2.86
N MET A 139 -3.25 11.44 4.02
CA MET A 139 -3.88 11.69 5.30
C MET A 139 -3.18 12.89 5.95
N THR A 140 -3.80 13.44 7.00
CA THR A 140 -3.22 14.54 7.77
C THR A 140 -3.10 14.13 9.23
N ILE A 141 -1.99 14.49 9.86
CA ILE A 141 -1.80 14.25 11.30
C ILE A 141 -2.74 15.15 12.12
N GLY A 142 -3.49 14.54 13.03
CA GLY A 142 -4.48 15.18 13.90
C GLY A 142 -3.93 15.93 15.09
#